data_AF-A0A1F2RHY2-F1
#
_entry.id   AF-A0A1F2RHY2-F1
#
_cell.length_a   1.000
_cell.length_b   1.000
_cell.length_c   1.000
_cell.angle_alpha   90.00
_cell.angle_beta   90.00
_cell.angle_gamma   90.00
#
_symmetry.space_group_name_H-M   'P 1'
#
loop_
_entity.id
_entity.type
_entity.pdbx_description
1 polymer ?
#
loop_
_entity_poly.entity_id
_entity_poly.type
_entity_poly.pdbx_seq_one_letter_code
_entity_poly.pdbx_strand_id
1 'polypeptide(L)'
;MRGLGRIFSMPGSRYPWIAYCHRGTEYRESAGDAIREIERKNHRKLTAEEAGKVAENVLKQRLNETGADALGLRAFVGPQQDRLTVGDLLDALESDFRLRGLKSLKKTKGHLEIIRAAFGHLRAVDLTTETVSRYIEQRLAEDLAPATINRRTGLLAAAFRVAVRRRRLSSMPEIPKLREENARQGFFATSDFFAVLSQLGDQDVADFMEWFFWTGMRPGEIRSLTWQAFDSETWTLRLHAKDAKIGVGRVVTVEGPLRGIIERRMKTRQFGCDLIFHRNSETIGTFYKRWRQACLAAGVTGKIPYDLRRTAVRNMIRAGVPERVAMSISGHKTRAVFDRYNIVSEDDLREAVIKTTTYVQGLAKKQRGTFVVPMNQRPALKKAK
;
A
#
# COMPACT_ATOMS: atom_id res chain seq x y z
N MET A 1 19.30 6.84 -52.45
CA MET A 1 18.54 6.92 -51.19
C MET A 1 17.69 5.66 -51.07
N ARG A 2 17.87 4.84 -50.01
CA ARG A 2 16.94 3.74 -49.72
C ARG A 2 15.57 4.37 -49.47
N GLY A 3 14.57 4.03 -50.28
CA GLY A 3 13.23 4.62 -50.20
C GLY A 3 12.69 4.57 -48.78
N LEU A 4 12.01 5.65 -48.37
CA LEU A 4 11.51 5.83 -47.00
C LEU A 4 10.56 4.67 -46.56
N GLY A 5 9.96 3.96 -47.52
CA GLY A 5 9.35 2.65 -47.33
C GLY A 5 9.01 1.95 -48.65
N ARG A 6 8.48 0.73 -48.56
CA ARG A 6 8.08 -0.11 -49.72
C ARG A 6 6.82 -0.93 -49.42
N ILE A 7 6.08 -1.26 -50.48
CA ILE A 7 4.98 -2.24 -50.47
C ILE A 7 5.50 -3.54 -51.09
N PHE A 8 5.16 -4.68 -50.51
CA PHE A 8 5.61 -5.99 -51.00
C PHE A 8 4.63 -7.09 -50.59
N SER A 9 4.73 -8.26 -51.23
CA SER A 9 3.95 -9.45 -50.87
C SER A 9 4.79 -10.40 -50.03
N MET A 10 4.25 -10.89 -48.92
CA MET A 10 4.88 -11.93 -48.10
C MET A 10 4.43 -13.32 -48.57
N PRO A 11 5.34 -14.30 -48.69
CA PRO A 11 4.96 -15.69 -48.98
C PRO A 11 3.90 -16.20 -47.99
N GLY A 12 2.81 -16.76 -48.50
CA GLY A 12 1.69 -17.27 -47.68
C GLY A 12 0.74 -16.21 -47.12
N SER A 13 0.96 -14.92 -47.38
CA SER A 13 0.05 -13.85 -46.95
C SER A 13 -0.91 -13.46 -48.07
N ARG A 14 -2.22 -13.43 -47.77
CA ARG A 14 -3.26 -12.94 -48.70
C ARG A 14 -3.20 -11.42 -48.93
N TYR A 15 -2.63 -10.66 -48.00
CA TYR A 15 -2.68 -9.21 -48.00
C TYR A 15 -1.30 -8.60 -48.30
N PRO A 16 -1.23 -7.45 -48.99
CA PRO A 16 0.01 -6.71 -49.16
C PRO A 16 0.59 -6.27 -47.81
N TRP A 17 1.92 -6.21 -47.75
CA TRP A 17 2.72 -5.77 -46.62
C TRP A 17 3.43 -4.47 -46.95
N ILE A 18 3.69 -3.68 -45.91
CA ILE A 18 4.46 -2.46 -46.00
C ILE A 18 5.70 -2.57 -45.12
N ALA A 19 6.79 -1.93 -45.55
CA ALA A 19 8.00 -1.78 -44.76
C ALA A 19 8.42 -0.31 -44.76
N TYR A 20 8.89 0.18 -43.63
CA TYR A 20 9.37 1.55 -43.46
C TYR A 20 10.40 1.63 -42.33
N CYS A 21 11.23 2.66 -42.33
CA CYS A 21 12.30 2.81 -41.35
C CYS A 21 11.96 3.90 -40.33
N HIS A 22 12.22 3.63 -39.06
CA HIS A 22 12.15 4.62 -37.99
C HIS A 22 13.36 4.49 -37.06
N ARG A 23 14.11 5.59 -36.87
CA ARG A 23 15.32 5.66 -36.02
C ARG A 23 16.30 4.49 -36.24
N GLY A 24 16.58 4.15 -37.50
CA GLY A 24 17.51 3.07 -37.88
C GLY A 24 16.94 1.64 -37.83
N THR A 25 15.68 1.47 -37.43
CA THR A 25 15.02 0.16 -37.39
C THR A 25 13.99 0.02 -38.52
N GLU A 26 14.04 -1.09 -39.28
CA GLU A 26 13.01 -1.41 -40.29
C GLU A 26 11.82 -2.08 -39.61
N TYR A 27 10.63 -1.50 -39.79
CA TYR A 27 9.35 -2.07 -39.37
C TYR A 27 8.65 -2.69 -40.57
N ARG A 28 7.96 -3.81 -40.35
CA ARG A 28 7.15 -4.51 -41.36
C ARG A 28 5.78 -4.80 -40.79
N GLU A 29 4.72 -4.45 -41.52
CA GLU A 29 3.35 -4.76 -41.12
C GLU A 29 2.45 -5.07 -42.32
N SER A 30 1.42 -5.87 -42.09
CA SER A 30 0.42 -6.18 -43.11
C SER A 30 -0.62 -5.07 -43.19
N ALA A 31 -1.03 -4.68 -44.40
CA ALA A 31 -2.17 -3.79 -44.62
C ALA A 31 -3.52 -4.52 -44.45
N GLY A 32 -3.51 -5.80 -44.07
CA GLY A 32 -4.68 -6.67 -44.00
C GLY A 32 -5.78 -6.21 -43.04
N ASP A 33 -5.47 -5.49 -41.96
CA ASP A 33 -6.48 -4.96 -41.04
C ASP A 33 -7.33 -3.87 -41.72
N ALA A 34 -6.67 -2.89 -42.35
CA ALA A 34 -7.33 -1.83 -43.11
C ALA A 34 -8.13 -2.38 -44.30
N ILE A 35 -7.55 -3.35 -45.02
CA ILE A 35 -8.23 -4.01 -46.14
C ILE A 35 -9.48 -4.74 -45.67
N ARG A 36 -9.40 -5.55 -44.60
CA ARG A 36 -10.55 -6.27 -44.04
C ARG A 36 -11.66 -5.35 -43.58
N GLU A 37 -11.32 -4.19 -43.01
CA GLU A 37 -12.32 -3.22 -42.59
C GLU A 37 -13.13 -2.68 -43.78
N ILE A 38 -12.45 -2.37 -44.89
CA ILE A 38 -13.08 -1.90 -46.13
C ILE A 38 -13.88 -3.03 -46.79
N GLU A 39 -13.32 -4.25 -46.88
CA GLU A 39 -14.03 -5.41 -47.42
C GLU A 39 -15.34 -5.68 -46.65
N ARG A 40 -15.31 -5.54 -45.32
CA ARG A 40 -16.49 -5.68 -44.46
C ARG A 40 -17.53 -4.59 -44.74
N LYS A 41 -17.12 -3.32 -44.83
CA LYS A 41 -18.01 -2.18 -45.10
C LYS A 41 -18.66 -2.28 -46.49
N ASN A 42 -17.92 -2.79 -47.48
CA ASN A 42 -18.38 -2.92 -48.86
C ASN A 42 -19.09 -4.25 -49.15
N HIS A 43 -19.13 -5.17 -48.18
CA HIS A 43 -19.64 -6.54 -48.34
C HIS A 43 -19.05 -7.31 -49.53
N ARG A 44 -17.83 -6.96 -49.98
CA ARG A 44 -17.12 -7.64 -51.08
C ARG A 44 -15.61 -7.63 -50.85
N LYS A 45 -14.91 -8.55 -51.52
CA LYS A 45 -13.44 -8.56 -51.56
C LYS A 45 -12.92 -7.43 -52.45
N LEU A 46 -11.80 -6.84 -52.06
CA LEU A 46 -11.09 -5.84 -52.87
C LEU A 46 -10.26 -6.54 -53.96
N THR A 47 -10.15 -5.92 -55.12
CA THR A 47 -9.22 -6.39 -56.17
C THR A 47 -7.77 -6.18 -55.73
N ALA A 48 -6.82 -6.84 -56.40
CA ALA A 48 -5.40 -6.67 -56.09
C ALA A 48 -4.94 -5.20 -56.22
N GLU A 49 -5.46 -4.47 -57.21
CA GLU A 49 -5.16 -3.05 -57.41
C GLU A 49 -5.75 -2.18 -56.30
N GLU A 50 -7.00 -2.42 -55.90
CA GLU A 50 -7.65 -1.71 -54.80
C GLU A 50 -6.93 -1.96 -53.47
N ALA A 51 -6.56 -3.22 -53.18
CA ALA A 51 -5.78 -3.59 -52.01
C ALA A 51 -4.38 -2.94 -52.02
N GLY A 52 -3.76 -2.81 -53.19
CA GLY A 52 -2.51 -2.09 -53.38
C GLY A 52 -2.61 -0.61 -53.02
N LYS A 53 -3.66 0.07 -53.47
CA LYS A 53 -3.95 1.48 -53.12
C LYS A 53 -4.18 1.66 -51.62
N VAL A 54 -4.88 0.72 -50.97
CA VAL A 54 -5.04 0.73 -49.51
C VAL A 54 -3.68 0.60 -48.81
N ALA A 55 -2.82 -0.34 -49.24
CA ALA A 55 -1.49 -0.50 -48.67
C ALA A 55 -0.61 0.75 -48.86
N GLU A 56 -0.73 1.44 -49.99
CA GLU A 56 -0.03 2.70 -50.25
C GLU A 56 -0.46 3.79 -49.26
N ASN A 57 -1.76 3.89 -48.98
CA ASN A 57 -2.28 4.84 -47.98
C ASN A 57 -1.79 4.50 -46.56
N VAL A 58 -1.78 3.22 -46.18
CA VAL A 58 -1.22 2.81 -44.88
C VAL A 58 0.28 3.15 -44.80
N LEU A 59 1.04 2.92 -45.87
CA LEU A 59 2.46 3.28 -45.91
C LEU A 59 2.66 4.79 -45.79
N LYS A 60 1.92 5.61 -46.55
CA LYS A 60 1.97 7.08 -46.45
C LYS A 60 1.66 7.56 -45.04
N GLN A 61 0.65 6.99 -44.39
CA GLN A 61 0.33 7.30 -43.00
C GLN A 61 1.50 7.01 -42.06
N ARG A 62 2.13 5.82 -42.16
CA ARG A 62 3.30 5.48 -41.33
C ARG A 62 4.49 6.40 -41.58
N LEU A 63 4.74 6.80 -42.83
CA LEU A 63 5.80 7.78 -43.13
C LEU A 63 5.52 9.15 -42.52
N ASN A 64 4.25 9.58 -42.49
CA ASN A 64 3.86 10.81 -41.81
C ASN A 64 4.05 10.70 -40.29
N GLU A 65 3.70 9.57 -39.68
CA GLU A 65 3.89 9.33 -38.25
C GLU A 65 5.38 9.31 -37.85
N THR A 66 6.23 8.66 -38.64
CA THR A 66 7.68 8.64 -38.39
C THR A 66 8.32 10.00 -38.63
N GLY A 67 7.84 10.76 -39.62
CA GLY A 67 8.24 12.15 -39.87
C GLY A 67 7.84 13.09 -38.72
N ALA A 68 6.61 12.97 -38.22
CA ALA A 68 6.13 13.76 -37.07
C ALA A 68 6.95 13.49 -35.80
N ASP A 69 7.38 12.24 -35.57
CA ASP A 69 8.26 11.91 -34.44
C ASP A 69 9.68 12.47 -34.60
N ALA A 70 10.24 12.40 -35.81
CA ALA A 70 11.56 12.98 -36.10
C ALA A 70 11.59 14.49 -35.88
N LEU A 71 10.47 15.18 -36.11
CA LEU A 71 10.27 16.60 -35.84
C LEU A 71 9.84 16.91 -34.40
N GLY A 72 9.66 15.89 -33.55
CA GLY A 72 9.24 16.05 -32.15
C GLY A 72 7.77 16.46 -31.97
N LEU A 73 6.96 16.43 -33.02
CA LEU A 73 5.55 16.87 -33.00
C LEU A 73 4.63 15.82 -32.38
N ARG A 74 4.86 14.53 -32.67
CA ARG A 74 4.07 13.42 -32.13
C ARG A 74 4.93 12.16 -32.06
N ALA A 75 4.93 11.49 -30.90
CA ALA A 75 5.70 10.27 -30.73
C ALA A 75 5.23 9.16 -31.69
N PHE A 76 6.18 8.49 -32.36
CA PHE A 76 5.87 7.35 -33.23
C PHE A 76 5.41 6.16 -32.39
N VAL A 77 4.25 5.60 -32.75
CA VAL A 77 3.68 4.42 -32.12
C VAL A 77 3.85 3.24 -33.07
N GLY A 78 4.72 2.30 -32.70
CA GLY A 78 4.98 1.13 -33.52
C GLY A 78 3.76 0.20 -33.67
N PRO A 79 3.71 -0.66 -34.69
CA PRO A 79 2.56 -1.57 -34.94
C PRO A 79 2.22 -2.49 -33.78
N GLN A 80 3.23 -2.92 -33.03
CA GLN A 80 3.03 -3.74 -31.83
C GLN A 80 2.44 -2.93 -30.68
N GLN A 81 2.76 -1.63 -30.58
CA GLN A 81 2.27 -0.76 -29.52
C GLN A 81 0.82 -0.35 -29.77
N ASP A 82 0.47 -0.08 -31.03
CA ASP A 82 -0.89 0.26 -31.46
C ASP A 82 -1.90 -0.88 -31.19
N ARG A 83 -1.44 -2.14 -31.25
CA ARG A 83 -2.30 -3.31 -31.01
C ARG A 83 -2.48 -3.68 -29.54
N LEU A 84 -1.68 -3.11 -28.62
CA LEU A 84 -1.78 -3.45 -27.21
C LEU A 84 -3.07 -2.93 -26.62
N THR A 85 -3.84 -3.81 -26.00
CA THR A 85 -5.02 -3.42 -25.23
C THR A 85 -4.66 -3.13 -23.77
N VAL A 86 -5.51 -2.38 -23.07
CA VAL A 86 -5.39 -2.24 -21.61
C VAL A 86 -5.51 -3.61 -20.94
N GLY A 87 -6.32 -4.53 -21.47
CA GLY A 87 -6.42 -5.91 -21.02
C GLY A 87 -5.05 -6.61 -20.98
N ASP A 88 -4.29 -6.51 -22.07
CA ASP A 88 -2.94 -7.08 -22.15
C ASP A 88 -1.99 -6.49 -21.09
N LEU A 89 -2.13 -5.21 -20.77
CA LEU A 89 -1.32 -4.57 -19.73
C LEU A 89 -1.68 -5.09 -18.34
N LEU A 90 -2.97 -5.31 -18.08
CA LEU A 90 -3.45 -5.87 -16.82
C LEU A 90 -3.00 -7.33 -16.65
N ASP A 91 -2.99 -8.13 -17.72
CA ASP A 91 -2.45 -9.50 -17.71
C ASP A 91 -0.94 -9.52 -17.41
N ALA A 92 -0.20 -8.58 -18.01
CA ALA A 92 1.22 -8.41 -17.71
C ALA A 92 1.47 -8.01 -16.25
N LEU A 93 0.60 -7.17 -15.67
CA LEU A 93 0.65 -6.77 -14.26
C LEU A 93 0.33 -7.94 -13.33
N GLU A 94 -0.70 -8.73 -13.62
CA GLU A 94 -1.03 -9.91 -12.81
C GLU A 94 0.11 -10.93 -12.84
N SER A 95 0.74 -11.12 -14.00
CA SER A 95 1.93 -11.96 -14.15
C SER A 95 3.12 -11.42 -13.34
N ASP A 96 3.36 -10.10 -13.35
CA ASP A 96 4.36 -9.45 -12.49
C ASP A 96 4.09 -9.71 -11.00
N PHE A 97 2.83 -9.64 -10.57
CA PHE A 97 2.46 -9.89 -9.18
C PHE A 97 2.67 -11.35 -8.77
N ARG A 98 2.39 -12.31 -9.66
CA ARG A 98 2.67 -13.73 -9.43
C ARG A 98 4.18 -13.98 -9.30
N LEU A 99 4.97 -13.44 -10.22
CA LEU A 99 6.45 -13.56 -10.20
C LEU A 99 7.06 -12.98 -8.91
N ARG A 100 6.49 -11.89 -8.39
CA ARG A 100 6.95 -11.25 -7.14
C ARG A 100 6.40 -11.89 -5.87
N GLY A 101 5.58 -12.94 -5.97
CA GLY A 101 5.02 -13.64 -4.82
C GLY A 101 4.14 -12.77 -3.92
N LEU A 102 3.39 -11.81 -4.48
CA LEU A 102 2.60 -10.89 -3.68
C LEU A 102 1.42 -11.60 -2.98
N LYS A 103 1.51 -11.73 -1.65
CA LYS A 103 0.48 -12.35 -0.79
C LYS A 103 -0.93 -11.73 -0.94
N SER A 104 -1.05 -10.51 -1.46
CA SER A 104 -2.34 -9.79 -1.62
C SER A 104 -3.05 -10.03 -2.95
N LEU A 105 -2.52 -10.85 -3.85
CA LEU A 105 -3.04 -11.03 -5.21
C LEU A 105 -4.54 -11.36 -5.25
N LYS A 106 -5.02 -12.22 -4.34
CA LYS A 106 -6.43 -12.58 -4.23
C LYS A 106 -7.36 -11.39 -3.96
N LYS A 107 -6.93 -10.43 -3.13
CA LYS A 107 -7.71 -9.21 -2.84
C LYS A 107 -7.63 -8.20 -3.98
N THR A 108 -6.46 -8.10 -4.61
CA THR A 108 -6.24 -7.20 -5.74
C THR A 108 -7.03 -7.64 -6.98
N LYS A 109 -7.25 -8.94 -7.17
CA LYS A 109 -7.99 -9.49 -8.31
C LYS A 109 -9.37 -8.86 -8.51
N GLY A 110 -10.16 -8.73 -7.45
CA GLY A 110 -11.50 -8.12 -7.56
C GLY A 110 -11.48 -6.66 -8.06
N HIS A 111 -10.47 -5.88 -7.68
CA HIS A 111 -10.29 -4.53 -8.21
C HIS A 111 -9.75 -4.51 -9.64
N LEU A 112 -8.91 -5.48 -10.01
CA LEU A 112 -8.44 -5.66 -11.38
C LEU A 112 -9.57 -6.00 -12.33
N GLU A 113 -10.48 -6.91 -11.97
CA GLU A 113 -11.62 -7.27 -12.83
C GLU A 113 -12.53 -6.08 -13.12
N ILE A 114 -12.77 -5.21 -12.14
CA ILE A 114 -13.58 -4.00 -12.33
C ILE A 114 -12.90 -3.03 -13.32
N ILE A 115 -11.58 -2.88 -13.23
CA ILE A 115 -10.83 -2.03 -14.16
C ILE A 115 -10.73 -2.67 -15.55
N ARG A 116 -10.60 -4.01 -15.63
CA ARG A 116 -10.62 -4.76 -16.88
C ARG A 116 -11.96 -4.62 -17.58
N ALA A 117 -13.07 -4.71 -16.86
CA ALA A 117 -14.40 -4.49 -17.42
C ALA A 117 -14.55 -3.06 -17.98
N ALA A 118 -14.02 -2.06 -17.27
CA ALA A 118 -14.13 -0.66 -17.68
C ALA A 118 -13.26 -0.31 -18.89
N PHE A 119 -12.00 -0.76 -18.93
CA PHE A 119 -11.02 -0.27 -19.91
C PHE A 119 -10.38 -1.37 -20.77
N GLY A 120 -10.54 -2.65 -20.41
CA GLY A 120 -9.74 -3.74 -20.97
C GLY A 120 -9.89 -3.92 -22.48
N HIS A 121 -11.02 -3.52 -23.05
CA HIS A 121 -11.30 -3.57 -24.48
C HIS A 121 -10.66 -2.42 -25.28
N LEU A 122 -10.19 -1.35 -24.60
CA LEU A 122 -9.56 -0.20 -25.25
C LEU A 122 -8.12 -0.52 -25.63
N ARG A 123 -7.64 0.06 -26.73
CA ARG A 123 -6.21 0.10 -27.00
C ARG A 123 -5.53 0.97 -25.94
N ALA A 124 -4.37 0.55 -25.49
CA ALA A 124 -3.58 1.27 -24.49
C ALA A 124 -3.23 2.70 -24.95
N VAL A 125 -3.04 2.88 -26.26
CA VAL A 125 -2.72 4.18 -26.88
C VAL A 125 -3.93 5.13 -26.98
N ASP A 126 -5.15 4.59 -26.94
CA ASP A 126 -6.40 5.37 -26.99
C ASP A 126 -6.89 5.80 -25.59
N LEU A 127 -6.30 5.24 -24.53
CA LEU A 127 -6.66 5.60 -23.18
C LEU A 127 -6.03 6.95 -22.78
N THR A 128 -6.86 7.98 -22.69
CA THR A 128 -6.43 9.33 -22.31
C THR A 128 -6.71 9.64 -20.85
N THR A 129 -6.05 10.67 -20.31
CA THR A 129 -6.33 11.23 -18.98
C THR A 129 -7.79 11.67 -18.84
N GLU A 130 -8.39 12.20 -19.90
CA GLU A 130 -9.79 12.61 -19.94
C GLU A 130 -10.74 11.42 -19.77
N THR A 131 -10.49 10.32 -20.47
CA THR A 131 -11.28 9.08 -20.34
C THR A 131 -11.21 8.52 -18.91
N VAL A 132 -10.04 8.60 -18.26
CA VAL A 132 -9.88 8.18 -16.86
C VAL A 132 -10.58 9.15 -15.91
N SER A 133 -10.54 10.46 -16.17
CA SER A 133 -11.20 11.48 -15.35
C SER A 133 -12.73 11.31 -15.38
N ARG A 134 -13.31 11.08 -16.55
CA ARG A 134 -14.74 10.77 -16.69
C ARG A 134 -15.15 9.51 -15.92
N TYR A 135 -14.31 8.46 -15.95
CA TYR A 135 -14.55 7.28 -15.13
C TYR A 135 -14.54 7.62 -13.64
N ILE A 136 -13.60 8.45 -13.18
CA ILE A 136 -13.51 8.89 -11.79
C ILE A 136 -14.78 9.66 -11.40
N GLU A 137 -15.21 10.62 -12.21
CA GLU A 137 -16.44 11.40 -12.01
C GLU A 137 -17.68 10.51 -11.92
N GLN A 138 -17.83 9.57 -12.85
CA GLN A 138 -18.94 8.62 -12.83
C GLN A 138 -18.95 7.79 -11.52
N ARG A 139 -17.79 7.32 -11.08
CA ARG A 139 -17.70 6.53 -9.83
C ARG A 139 -17.97 7.38 -8.59
N LEU A 140 -17.61 8.67 -8.61
CA LEU A 140 -17.97 9.62 -7.55
C LEU A 140 -19.48 9.88 -7.51
N ALA A 141 -20.13 10.01 -8.67
CA ALA A 141 -21.58 10.16 -8.78
C ALA A 141 -22.35 8.92 -8.28
N GLU A 142 -21.70 7.75 -8.27
CA GLU A 142 -22.22 6.51 -7.68
C GLU A 142 -21.85 6.35 -6.19
N ASP A 143 -21.48 7.45 -5.52
CA ASP A 143 -21.09 7.50 -4.09
C ASP A 143 -19.93 6.56 -3.72
N LEU A 144 -19.08 6.20 -4.68
CA LEU A 144 -17.94 5.35 -4.41
C LEU A 144 -16.83 6.15 -3.70
N ALA A 145 -16.39 5.66 -2.55
CA ALA A 145 -15.37 6.33 -1.77
C ALA A 145 -14.08 6.61 -2.59
N PRO A 146 -13.50 7.82 -2.51
CA PRO A 146 -12.27 8.20 -3.23
C PRO A 146 -11.12 7.21 -3.07
N ALA A 147 -10.94 6.65 -1.87
CA ALA A 147 -9.92 5.66 -1.59
C ALA A 147 -10.11 4.35 -2.39
N THR A 148 -11.35 3.95 -2.67
CA THR A 148 -11.66 2.78 -3.50
C THR A 148 -11.38 3.08 -4.97
N ILE A 149 -11.74 4.28 -5.44
CA ILE A 149 -11.42 4.75 -6.80
C ILE A 149 -9.91 4.76 -7.01
N ASN A 150 -9.15 5.39 -6.12
CA ASN A 150 -7.68 5.44 -6.18
C ASN A 150 -7.03 4.05 -6.17
N ARG A 151 -7.59 3.09 -5.42
CA ARG A 151 -7.09 1.70 -5.45
C ARG A 151 -7.26 1.05 -6.82
N ARG A 152 -8.38 1.32 -7.49
CA ARG A 152 -8.68 0.79 -8.83
C ARG A 152 -7.81 1.48 -9.88
N THR A 153 -7.87 2.81 -9.97
CA THR A 153 -7.08 3.59 -10.95
C THR A 153 -5.57 3.45 -10.70
N GLY A 154 -5.14 3.22 -9.45
CA GLY A 154 -3.75 2.91 -9.12
C GLY A 154 -3.24 1.59 -9.73
N LEU A 155 -4.13 0.60 -9.93
CA LEU A 155 -3.79 -0.65 -10.63
C LEU A 155 -3.63 -0.44 -12.13
N LEU A 156 -4.51 0.36 -12.73
CA LEU A 156 -4.37 0.82 -14.10
C LEU A 156 -3.02 1.52 -14.29
N ALA A 157 -2.68 2.47 -13.41
CA ALA A 157 -1.38 3.14 -13.44
C ALA A 157 -0.20 2.19 -13.23
N ALA A 158 -0.36 1.14 -12.42
CA ALA A 158 0.68 0.12 -12.25
C ALA A 158 0.89 -0.70 -13.53
N ALA A 159 -0.19 -1.07 -14.24
CA ALA A 159 -0.12 -1.81 -15.50
C ALA A 159 0.61 -1.01 -16.59
N PHE A 160 0.26 0.27 -16.76
CA PHE A 160 0.97 1.16 -17.67
C PHE A 160 2.45 1.31 -17.32
N ARG A 161 2.80 1.48 -16.03
CA ARG A 161 4.20 1.55 -15.59
C ARG A 161 4.98 0.27 -15.89
N VAL A 162 4.36 -0.91 -15.77
CA VAL A 162 5.00 -2.18 -16.15
C VAL A 162 5.26 -2.21 -17.65
N ALA A 163 4.30 -1.78 -18.47
CA ALA A 163 4.42 -1.73 -19.92
C ALA A 163 5.53 -0.78 -20.40
N VAL A 164 5.58 0.43 -19.84
CA VAL A 164 6.63 1.43 -20.14
C VAL A 164 8.01 0.91 -19.70
N ARG A 165 8.13 0.35 -18.49
CA ARG A 165 9.40 -0.23 -18.01
C ARG A 165 9.90 -1.35 -18.91
N ARG A 166 8.99 -2.19 -19.44
CA ARG A 166 9.30 -3.26 -20.39
C ARG A 166 9.43 -2.77 -21.84
N ARG A 167 9.42 -1.44 -22.06
CA ARG A 167 9.50 -0.78 -23.38
C ARG A 167 8.42 -1.23 -24.37
N ARG A 168 7.28 -1.74 -23.86
CA ARG A 168 6.11 -2.10 -24.68
C ARG A 168 5.26 -0.87 -25.03
N LEU A 169 5.34 0.18 -24.22
CA LEU A 169 4.77 1.49 -24.51
C LEU A 169 5.86 2.56 -24.35
N SER A 170 5.75 3.64 -25.10
CA SER A 170 6.65 4.80 -25.02
C SER A 170 6.29 5.75 -23.88
N SER A 171 5.01 5.87 -23.55
CA SER A 171 4.49 6.76 -22.51
C SER A 171 3.24 6.17 -21.86
N MET A 172 2.72 6.86 -20.84
CA MET A 172 1.44 6.55 -20.20
C MET A 172 0.64 7.85 -19.98
N PRO A 173 -0.70 7.80 -19.99
CA PRO A 173 -1.52 8.93 -19.61
C PRO A 173 -1.30 9.28 -18.13
N GLU A 174 -1.50 10.55 -17.78
CA GLU A 174 -1.65 10.92 -16.38
C GLU A 174 -2.92 10.29 -15.84
N ILE A 175 -2.83 9.66 -14.67
CA ILE A 175 -3.96 9.04 -13.98
C ILE A 175 -4.16 9.83 -12.69
N PRO A 176 -5.18 10.71 -12.64
CA PRO A 176 -5.44 11.55 -11.50
C PRO A 176 -5.67 10.72 -10.23
N LYS A 177 -5.23 11.27 -9.10
CA LYS A 177 -5.45 10.67 -7.79
C LYS A 177 -6.29 11.62 -6.95
N LEU A 178 -7.41 11.12 -6.45
CA LEU A 178 -8.30 11.88 -5.59
C LEU A 178 -7.67 12.08 -4.20
N ARG A 179 -7.99 13.21 -3.57
CA ARG A 179 -7.69 13.44 -2.16
C ARG A 179 -8.50 12.46 -1.30
N GLU A 180 -7.85 11.84 -0.31
CA GLU A 180 -8.48 10.87 0.59
C GLU A 180 -8.62 11.46 2.00
N GLU A 181 -9.83 11.87 2.36
CA GLU A 181 -10.14 12.35 3.72
C GLU A 181 -10.67 11.24 4.62
N ASN A 182 -9.95 10.10 4.65
CA ASN A 182 -10.34 8.91 5.43
C ASN A 182 -9.59 8.77 6.76
N ALA A 183 -8.87 9.81 7.19
CA ALA A 183 -8.22 9.82 8.50
C ALA A 183 -9.27 9.90 9.60
N ARG A 184 -9.54 8.77 10.28
CA ARG A 184 -10.42 8.79 11.46
C ARG A 184 -9.76 9.58 12.59
N GLN A 185 -10.54 10.23 13.46
CA GLN A 185 -10.05 11.02 14.61
C GLN A 185 -10.36 10.42 16.00
N GLY A 186 -11.30 9.47 16.12
CA GLY A 186 -11.71 8.94 17.45
C GLY A 186 -10.72 8.00 18.17
N PHE A 187 -10.21 8.38 19.33
CA PHE A 187 -9.48 7.47 20.24
C PHE A 187 -10.42 6.82 21.27
N PHE A 188 -9.99 5.72 21.89
CA PHE A 188 -10.66 5.19 23.08
C PHE A 188 -10.14 5.87 24.35
N ALA A 189 -11.04 6.25 25.26
CA ALA A 189 -10.68 6.41 26.66
C ALA A 189 -10.48 5.03 27.29
N THR A 190 -9.62 4.93 28.30
CA THR A 190 -9.33 3.66 28.96
C THR A 190 -10.58 3.06 29.61
N SER A 191 -11.37 3.88 30.30
CA SER A 191 -12.65 3.49 30.91
C SER A 191 -13.63 2.95 29.87
N ASP A 192 -13.82 3.68 28.76
CA ASP A 192 -14.72 3.28 27.67
C ASP A 192 -14.32 1.93 27.09
N PHE A 193 -13.02 1.71 26.88
CA PHE A 193 -12.53 0.44 26.35
C PHE A 193 -12.87 -0.73 27.27
N PHE A 194 -12.60 -0.61 28.58
CA PHE A 194 -12.90 -1.68 29.53
C PHE A 194 -14.40 -1.88 29.74
N ALA A 195 -15.21 -0.83 29.65
CA ALA A 195 -16.68 -0.94 29.63
C ALA A 195 -17.18 -1.70 28.40
N VAL A 196 -16.59 -1.48 27.22
CA VAL A 196 -16.90 -2.29 26.02
C VAL A 196 -16.45 -3.73 26.21
N LEU A 197 -15.27 -3.93 26.78
CA LEU A 197 -14.69 -5.26 26.99
C LEU A 197 -15.58 -6.14 27.87
N SER A 198 -16.14 -5.58 28.96
CA SER A 198 -17.04 -6.29 29.86
C SER A 198 -18.37 -6.68 29.21
N GLN A 199 -18.79 -5.99 28.14
CA GLN A 199 -20.04 -6.26 27.41
C GLN A 199 -19.88 -7.28 26.26
N LEU A 200 -18.67 -7.78 25.98
CA LEU A 200 -18.45 -8.72 24.86
C LEU A 200 -19.08 -10.10 25.10
N GLY A 201 -19.13 -10.55 26.35
CA GLY A 201 -19.62 -11.88 26.74
C GLY A 201 -18.81 -13.04 26.13
N ASP A 202 -17.54 -12.81 25.80
CA ASP A 202 -16.69 -13.75 25.07
C ASP A 202 -15.22 -13.55 25.44
N GLN A 203 -14.71 -14.37 26.36
CA GLN A 203 -13.39 -14.17 26.96
C GLN A 203 -12.25 -14.28 25.92
N ASP A 204 -12.37 -15.18 24.94
CA ASP A 204 -11.36 -15.37 23.90
C ASP A 204 -11.18 -14.10 23.05
N VAL A 205 -12.29 -13.44 22.70
CA VAL A 205 -12.23 -12.16 21.99
C VAL A 205 -11.86 -11.02 22.93
N ALA A 206 -12.26 -11.05 24.19
CA ALA A 206 -11.85 -10.05 25.17
C ALA A 206 -10.32 -10.03 25.34
N ASP A 207 -9.68 -11.18 25.59
CA ASP A 207 -8.23 -11.29 25.71
C ASP A 207 -7.51 -10.80 24.43
N PHE A 208 -8.03 -11.18 23.26
CA PHE A 208 -7.51 -10.73 21.97
C PHE A 208 -7.59 -9.20 21.80
N MET A 209 -8.71 -8.59 22.20
CA MET A 209 -8.93 -7.14 22.09
C MET A 209 -8.14 -6.36 23.14
N GLU A 210 -8.00 -6.88 24.35
CA GLU A 210 -7.18 -6.30 25.41
C GLU A 210 -5.69 -6.30 25.00
N TRP A 211 -5.20 -7.40 24.44
CA TRP A 211 -3.86 -7.45 23.87
C TRP A 211 -3.65 -6.38 22.80
N PHE A 212 -4.66 -6.18 21.94
CA PHE A 212 -4.61 -5.17 20.89
C PHE A 212 -4.60 -3.74 21.46
N PHE A 213 -5.36 -3.47 22.52
CA PHE A 213 -5.39 -2.18 23.20
C PHE A 213 -4.03 -1.79 23.79
N TRP A 214 -3.32 -2.73 24.40
CA TRP A 214 -2.02 -2.46 25.03
C TRP A 214 -0.88 -2.34 24.02
N THR A 215 -0.84 -3.24 23.03
CA THR A 215 0.31 -3.34 22.13
C THR A 215 0.14 -2.55 20.83
N GLY A 216 -1.12 -2.32 20.42
CA GLY A 216 -1.44 -1.79 19.10
C GLY A 216 -0.99 -2.70 17.95
N MET A 217 -0.62 -3.97 18.19
CA MET A 217 -0.19 -4.92 17.16
C MET A 217 -1.25 -5.12 16.07
N ARG A 218 -0.85 -5.54 14.86
CA ARG A 218 -1.87 -5.77 13.82
C ARG A 218 -2.73 -6.96 14.25
N PRO A 219 -4.07 -6.91 14.09
CA PRO A 219 -4.93 -8.05 14.43
C PRO A 219 -4.50 -9.36 13.77
N GLY A 220 -3.99 -9.31 12.54
CA GLY A 220 -3.45 -10.49 11.87
C GLY A 220 -2.16 -11.04 12.50
N GLU A 221 -1.29 -10.17 13.04
CA GLU A 221 -0.08 -10.59 13.77
C GLU A 221 -0.45 -11.20 15.12
N ILE A 222 -1.47 -10.66 15.81
CA ILE A 222 -1.97 -11.21 17.08
C ILE A 222 -2.59 -12.60 16.85
N ARG A 223 -3.36 -12.77 15.77
CA ARG A 223 -3.98 -14.07 15.40
C ARG A 223 -2.97 -15.18 15.10
N SER A 224 -1.75 -14.82 14.72
CA SER A 224 -0.68 -15.76 14.38
C SER A 224 0.30 -15.98 15.54
N LEU A 225 0.06 -15.42 16.72
CA LEU A 225 0.91 -15.66 17.88
C LEU A 225 0.77 -17.11 18.34
N THR A 226 1.90 -17.78 18.51
CA THR A 226 1.97 -19.18 18.92
C THR A 226 2.71 -19.38 20.23
N TRP A 227 2.41 -20.47 20.93
CA TRP A 227 3.11 -20.87 22.15
C TRP A 227 4.59 -21.17 21.87
N GLN A 228 4.94 -21.68 20.69
CA GLN A 228 6.35 -21.84 20.27
C GLN A 228 7.12 -20.53 20.23
N ALA A 229 6.46 -19.40 19.96
CA ALA A 229 7.10 -18.08 19.93
C ALA A 229 7.21 -17.44 21.33
N PHE A 230 6.59 -18.03 22.35
CA PHE A 230 6.58 -17.55 23.73
C PHE A 230 7.64 -18.26 24.56
N ASP A 231 8.51 -17.46 25.17
CA ASP A 231 9.49 -17.92 26.14
C ASP A 231 8.98 -17.57 27.54
N SER A 232 8.63 -18.60 28.32
CA SER A 232 8.08 -18.46 29.68
C SER A 232 9.14 -18.12 30.74
N GLU A 233 10.42 -18.33 30.46
CA GLU A 233 11.50 -17.96 31.38
C GLU A 233 11.77 -16.47 31.29
N THR A 234 11.91 -15.95 30.08
CA THR A 234 12.19 -14.53 29.84
C THR A 234 10.94 -13.65 29.72
N TRP A 235 9.75 -14.26 29.70
CA TRP A 235 8.47 -13.58 29.42
C TRP A 235 8.51 -12.76 28.14
N THR A 236 9.02 -13.36 27.06
CA THR A 236 9.14 -12.68 25.76
C THR A 236 8.41 -13.42 24.65
N LEU A 237 7.81 -12.66 23.73
CA LEU A 237 7.24 -13.16 22.47
C LEU A 237 8.15 -12.77 21.31
N ARG A 238 8.68 -13.78 20.61
CA ARG A 238 9.55 -13.61 19.46
C ARG A 238 8.75 -13.73 18.17
N LEU A 239 8.43 -12.59 17.57
CA LEU A 239 7.80 -12.55 16.26
C LEU A 239 8.89 -12.76 15.19
N HIS A 240 8.85 -13.87 14.45
CA HIS A 240 9.78 -14.09 13.35
C HIS A 240 9.44 -13.22 12.14
N ALA A 241 10.47 -12.84 11.37
CA ALA A 241 10.33 -12.06 10.14
C ALA A 241 9.33 -12.66 9.14
N LYS A 242 9.25 -13.99 9.06
CA LYS A 242 8.33 -14.73 8.17
C LYS A 242 6.84 -14.53 8.52
N ASP A 243 6.56 -14.33 9.81
CA ASP A 243 5.20 -14.19 10.37
C ASP A 243 4.80 -12.71 10.52
N ALA A 244 5.79 -11.82 10.65
CA ALA A 244 5.58 -10.39 10.60
C ALA A 244 5.23 -9.95 9.17
N LYS A 245 4.13 -9.21 9.01
CA LYS A 245 3.72 -8.59 7.72
C LYS A 245 4.83 -7.72 7.09
N ILE A 246 5.82 -7.30 7.88
CA ILE A 246 6.89 -6.38 7.51
C ILE A 246 8.22 -7.09 7.20
N GLY A 247 8.37 -8.39 7.49
CA GLY A 247 9.64 -9.09 7.22
C GLY A 247 10.76 -8.76 8.22
N VAL A 248 10.43 -8.12 9.36
CA VAL A 248 11.40 -7.79 10.42
C VAL A 248 10.94 -8.49 11.69
N GLY A 249 11.79 -9.39 12.19
CA GLY A 249 11.52 -10.04 13.47
C GLY A 249 11.63 -9.05 14.62
N ARG A 250 10.79 -9.21 15.65
CA ARG A 250 10.84 -8.36 16.84
C ARG A 250 10.48 -9.14 18.09
N VAL A 251 10.95 -8.63 19.22
CA VAL A 251 10.63 -9.16 20.54
C VAL A 251 9.62 -8.24 21.20
N VAL A 252 8.55 -8.81 21.75
CA VAL A 252 7.59 -8.12 22.61
C VAL A 252 7.74 -8.69 24.01
N THR A 253 8.17 -7.86 24.96
CA THR A 253 8.22 -8.25 26.37
C THR A 253 6.79 -8.32 26.92
N VAL A 254 6.49 -9.40 27.64
CA VAL A 254 5.17 -9.70 28.20
C VAL A 254 5.17 -9.31 29.67
N GLU A 255 4.87 -8.03 29.92
CA GLU A 255 4.85 -7.45 31.27
C GLU A 255 3.50 -6.82 31.60
N GLY A 256 3.24 -6.65 32.91
CA GLY A 256 2.05 -5.98 33.42
C GLY A 256 0.75 -6.63 32.90
N PRO A 257 -0.20 -5.88 32.31
CA PRO A 257 -1.44 -6.44 31.79
C PRO A 257 -1.25 -7.54 30.74
N LEU A 258 -0.18 -7.50 29.94
CA LEU A 258 0.11 -8.52 28.93
C LEU A 258 0.37 -9.89 29.57
N ARG A 259 1.02 -9.90 30.73
CA ARG A 259 1.29 -11.11 31.50
C ARG A 259 0.00 -11.74 32.02
N GLY A 260 -0.89 -10.94 32.60
CA GLY A 260 -2.20 -11.41 33.04
C GLY A 260 -3.03 -11.99 31.88
N ILE A 261 -2.94 -11.43 30.68
CA ILE A 261 -3.58 -11.99 29.49
C ILE A 261 -2.98 -13.37 29.15
N ILE A 262 -1.65 -13.48 29.06
CA ILE A 262 -0.99 -14.76 28.73
C ILE A 262 -1.31 -15.84 29.76
N GLU A 263 -1.31 -15.51 31.05
CA GLU A 263 -1.66 -16.44 32.12
C GLU A 263 -3.10 -16.96 31.97
N ARG A 264 -4.07 -16.10 31.61
CA ARG A 264 -5.44 -16.55 31.27
C ARG A 264 -5.44 -17.48 30.07
N ARG A 265 -4.69 -17.14 29.01
CA ARG A 265 -4.58 -17.98 27.80
C ARG A 265 -3.91 -19.33 28.06
N MET A 266 -2.94 -19.39 28.97
CA MET A 266 -2.28 -20.65 29.38
C MET A 266 -3.29 -21.59 30.05
N LYS A 267 -4.18 -21.07 30.90
CA LYS A 267 -5.22 -21.86 31.58
C LYS A 267 -6.25 -22.45 30.61
N THR A 268 -6.53 -21.74 29.51
CA THR A 268 -7.49 -22.18 28.48
C THR A 268 -6.82 -22.87 27.28
N ARG A 269 -5.51 -23.15 27.38
CA ARG A 269 -4.74 -23.75 26.30
C ARG A 269 -5.28 -25.15 25.99
N GLN A 270 -5.57 -25.41 24.73
CA GLN A 270 -6.04 -26.71 24.26
C GLN A 270 -4.86 -27.53 23.71
N PHE A 271 -4.83 -28.82 24.04
CA PHE A 271 -3.81 -29.74 23.52
C PHE A 271 -3.88 -29.79 21.99
N GLY A 272 -2.71 -29.76 21.32
CA GLY A 272 -2.62 -29.72 19.86
C GLY A 272 -2.89 -28.35 19.22
N CYS A 273 -3.33 -27.34 19.99
CA CYS A 273 -3.45 -25.97 19.49
C CYS A 273 -2.18 -25.18 19.82
N ASP A 274 -1.44 -24.76 18.79
CA ASP A 274 -0.24 -23.95 18.97
C ASP A 274 -0.55 -22.45 19.11
N LEU A 275 -1.77 -22.00 18.82
CA LEU A 275 -2.13 -20.58 18.89
C LEU A 275 -2.29 -20.12 20.34
N ILE A 276 -1.83 -18.90 20.66
CA ILE A 276 -2.09 -18.25 21.96
C ILE A 276 -3.54 -17.73 22.00
N PHE A 277 -3.95 -17.02 20.95
CA PHE A 277 -5.29 -16.47 20.80
C PHE A 277 -6.11 -17.34 19.85
N HIS A 278 -6.98 -18.16 20.42
CA HIS A 278 -7.85 -19.06 19.70
C HIS A 278 -9.23 -19.12 20.34
N ARG A 279 -10.21 -19.59 19.57
CA ARG A 279 -11.51 -20.01 20.06
C ARG A 279 -11.76 -21.42 19.53
N ASN A 280 -12.01 -22.38 20.42
CA ASN A 280 -12.20 -23.79 20.04
C ASN A 280 -11.06 -24.32 19.14
N SER A 281 -9.81 -24.09 19.54
CA SER A 281 -8.59 -24.39 18.76
C SER A 281 -8.46 -23.73 17.38
N GLU A 282 -9.39 -22.89 16.96
CA GLU A 282 -9.32 -22.14 15.70
C GLU A 282 -8.88 -20.69 15.91
N THR A 283 -8.35 -20.07 14.87
CA THR A 283 -8.03 -18.63 14.91
C THR A 283 -9.28 -17.81 15.23
N ILE A 284 -9.14 -16.78 16.08
CA ILE A 284 -10.24 -15.87 16.37
C ILE A 284 -10.85 -15.34 15.07
N GLY A 285 -12.12 -15.67 14.81
CA GLY A 285 -12.80 -15.35 13.55
C GLY A 285 -13.29 -13.90 13.45
N THR A 286 -14.42 -13.70 12.77
CA THR A 286 -15.03 -12.38 12.63
C THR A 286 -15.88 -12.06 13.86
N PHE A 287 -15.57 -10.98 14.57
CA PHE A 287 -16.28 -10.57 15.78
C PHE A 287 -16.88 -9.15 15.71
N TYR A 288 -16.88 -8.51 14.52
CA TYR A 288 -17.32 -7.11 14.37
C TYR A 288 -18.78 -6.86 14.78
N LYS A 289 -19.68 -7.83 14.55
CA LYS A 289 -21.08 -7.72 14.99
C LYS A 289 -21.17 -7.66 16.52
N ARG A 290 -20.50 -8.60 17.20
CA ARG A 290 -20.40 -8.66 18.66
C ARG A 290 -19.74 -7.40 19.23
N TRP A 291 -18.65 -6.95 18.64
CA TRP A 291 -17.99 -5.70 19.03
C TRP A 291 -18.93 -4.50 18.93
N ARG A 292 -19.68 -4.37 17.83
CA ARG A 292 -20.65 -3.29 17.65
C ARG A 292 -21.75 -3.35 18.72
N GLN A 293 -22.26 -4.54 19.04
CA GLN A 293 -23.26 -4.71 20.10
C GLN A 293 -22.71 -4.33 21.48
N ALA A 294 -21.50 -4.77 21.82
CA ALA A 294 -20.84 -4.40 23.07
C ALA A 294 -20.59 -2.88 23.17
N CYS A 295 -20.20 -2.25 22.05
CA CYS A 295 -20.09 -0.79 21.94
C CYS A 295 -21.42 -0.08 22.21
N LEU A 296 -22.53 -0.58 21.66
CA LEU A 296 -23.86 -0.03 21.95
C LEU A 296 -24.24 -0.19 23.42
N ALA A 297 -24.02 -1.38 24.01
CA ALA A 297 -24.34 -1.66 25.41
C ALA A 297 -23.53 -0.81 26.39
N ALA A 298 -22.28 -0.49 26.06
CA ALA A 298 -21.42 0.37 26.86
C ALA A 298 -21.63 1.88 26.61
N GLY A 299 -22.53 2.28 25.71
CA GLY A 299 -22.73 3.69 25.34
C GLY A 299 -21.64 4.28 24.44
N VAL A 300 -20.75 3.46 23.89
CA VAL A 300 -19.56 3.86 23.11
C VAL A 300 -19.80 3.60 21.62
N THR A 301 -20.66 4.39 20.98
CA THR A 301 -21.05 4.16 19.57
C THR A 301 -19.99 4.63 18.55
N GLY A 302 -20.03 4.05 17.34
CA GLY A 302 -19.19 4.47 16.21
C GLY A 302 -17.71 4.07 16.27
N LYS A 303 -17.22 3.52 17.39
CA LYS A 303 -15.84 3.03 17.51
C LYS A 303 -15.67 1.65 16.87
N ILE A 304 -14.53 1.44 16.22
CA ILE A 304 -14.17 0.17 15.61
C ILE A 304 -12.91 -0.42 16.26
N PRO A 305 -12.67 -1.74 16.15
CA PRO A 305 -11.47 -2.37 16.71
C PRO A 305 -10.17 -1.68 16.29
N TYR A 306 -10.09 -1.20 15.04
CA TYR A 306 -8.87 -0.57 14.53
C TYR A 306 -8.54 0.78 15.20
N ASP A 307 -9.47 1.37 15.93
CA ASP A 307 -9.23 2.57 16.73
C ASP A 307 -8.33 2.26 17.94
N LEU A 308 -8.25 0.99 18.36
CA LEU A 308 -7.31 0.56 19.41
C LEU A 308 -5.87 0.71 18.98
N ARG A 309 -5.55 0.49 17.70
CA ARG A 309 -4.17 0.60 17.19
C ARG A 309 -3.59 1.99 17.40
N ARG A 310 -4.37 3.03 17.09
CA ARG A 310 -3.97 4.43 17.30
C ARG A 310 -4.03 4.84 18.77
N THR A 311 -4.98 4.28 19.52
CA THR A 311 -5.08 4.50 20.97
C THR A 311 -3.85 3.96 21.69
N ALA A 312 -3.41 2.74 21.39
CA ALA A 312 -2.20 2.14 21.94
C ALA A 312 -0.96 2.99 21.67
N VAL A 313 -0.78 3.43 20.42
CA VAL A 313 0.36 4.28 20.04
C VAL A 313 0.32 5.61 20.77
N ARG A 314 -0.84 6.28 20.85
CA ARG A 314 -0.99 7.52 21.62
C ARG A 314 -0.68 7.32 23.10
N ASN A 315 -1.19 6.25 23.70
CA ASN A 315 -0.95 5.96 25.11
C ASN A 315 0.54 5.71 25.38
N MET A 316 1.25 5.01 24.49
CA MET A 316 2.71 4.85 24.59
C MET A 316 3.44 6.19 24.53
N ILE A 317 3.11 7.06 23.57
CA ILE A 317 3.74 8.38 23.46
C ILE A 317 3.47 9.23 24.71
N ARG A 318 2.24 9.24 25.22
CA ARG A 318 1.87 9.96 26.45
C ARG A 318 2.56 9.40 27.70
N ALA A 319 2.84 8.10 27.72
CA ALA A 319 3.67 7.48 28.76
C ALA A 319 5.17 7.81 28.62
N GLY A 320 5.57 8.63 27.64
CA GLY A 320 6.97 8.99 27.40
C GLY A 320 7.78 7.93 26.63
N VAL A 321 7.12 6.92 26.05
CA VAL A 321 7.80 5.90 25.24
C VAL A 321 8.29 6.53 23.94
N PRO A 322 9.59 6.41 23.59
CA PRO A 322 10.10 6.94 22.33
C PRO A 322 9.38 6.32 21.12
N GLU A 323 9.11 7.12 20.08
CA GLU A 323 8.37 6.67 18.89
C GLU A 323 8.95 5.39 18.27
N ARG A 324 10.28 5.27 18.20
CA ARG A 324 10.95 4.08 17.65
C ARG A 324 10.59 2.82 18.44
N VAL A 325 10.47 2.92 19.76
CA VAL A 325 10.08 1.81 20.64
C VAL A 325 8.59 1.51 20.44
N ALA A 326 7.73 2.53 20.42
CA ALA A 326 6.30 2.36 20.15
C ALA A 326 6.02 1.74 18.76
N MET A 327 6.79 2.12 17.74
CA MET A 327 6.77 1.52 16.40
C MET A 327 7.18 0.06 16.43
N SER A 328 8.22 -0.28 17.19
CA SER A 328 8.66 -1.65 17.38
C SER A 328 7.51 -2.48 17.96
N ILE A 329 6.98 -2.10 19.13
CA ILE A 329 5.89 -2.83 19.81
C ILE A 329 4.67 -3.02 18.89
N SER A 330 4.16 -1.92 18.33
CA SER A 330 2.96 -1.91 17.49
C SER A 330 3.17 -2.47 16.07
N GLY A 331 4.41 -2.67 15.65
CA GLY A 331 4.76 -3.13 14.30
C GLY A 331 4.50 -2.11 13.20
N HIS A 332 4.78 -0.82 13.42
CA HIS A 332 4.74 0.18 12.35
C HIS A 332 6.08 0.22 11.61
N LYS A 333 6.03 0.20 10.27
CA LYS A 333 7.24 0.34 9.43
C LYS A 333 7.61 1.81 9.20
N THR A 334 6.60 2.67 9.08
CA THR A 334 6.77 4.10 8.78
C THR A 334 6.21 4.94 9.92
N ARG A 335 6.76 6.16 10.05
CA ARG A 335 6.30 7.17 11.01
C ARG A 335 4.91 7.76 10.66
N ALA A 336 4.36 7.41 9.50
CA ALA A 336 3.10 7.94 9.01
C ALA A 336 1.90 7.84 9.98
N VAL A 337 1.93 6.93 10.97
CA VAL A 337 0.89 6.89 12.02
C VAL A 337 0.97 8.10 12.97
N PHE A 338 2.17 8.60 13.29
CA PHE A 338 2.37 9.75 14.16
C PHE A 338 2.03 11.04 13.43
N ASP A 339 2.48 11.16 12.18
CA ASP A 339 2.24 12.34 11.35
C ASP A 339 0.74 12.52 11.03
N ARG A 340 0.04 11.40 10.78
CA ARG A 340 -1.34 11.41 10.28
C ARG A 340 -2.39 11.67 11.35
N TYR A 341 -2.15 11.26 12.60
CA TYR A 341 -3.16 11.29 13.64
C TYR A 341 -2.98 12.42 14.65
N ASN A 342 -2.12 13.41 14.35
CA ASN A 342 -1.71 14.49 15.24
C ASN A 342 -1.71 14.02 16.71
N ILE A 343 -0.93 12.95 16.96
CA ILE A 343 -0.94 12.23 18.24
C ILE A 343 -0.55 13.15 19.40
N VAL A 344 0.07 14.30 19.07
CA VAL A 344 0.44 15.40 19.95
C VAL A 344 -0.72 16.38 20.08
N SER A 345 -1.20 16.55 21.30
CA SER A 345 -2.16 17.58 21.74
C SER A 345 -1.44 18.79 22.34
N GLU A 346 -2.14 19.92 22.53
CA GLU A 346 -1.57 21.11 23.15
C GLU A 346 -1.04 20.83 24.57
N ASP A 347 -1.70 19.96 25.31
CA ASP A 347 -1.24 19.52 26.63
C ASP A 347 0.09 18.76 26.56
N ASP A 348 0.31 17.98 25.49
CA ASP A 348 1.57 17.28 25.27
C ASP A 348 2.71 18.28 24.98
N LEU A 349 2.43 19.36 24.24
CA LEU A 349 3.39 20.46 24.03
C LEU A 349 3.72 21.17 25.34
N ARG A 350 2.72 21.43 26.18
CA ARG A 350 2.92 22.06 27.49
C ARG A 350 3.74 21.16 28.42
N GLU A 351 3.40 19.88 28.52
CA GLU A 351 4.11 18.92 29.36
C GLU A 351 5.57 18.73 28.89
N ALA A 352 5.80 18.71 27.58
CA ALA A 352 7.15 18.65 27.01
C ALA A 352 8.00 19.84 27.46
N VAL A 353 7.47 21.07 27.37
CA VAL A 353 8.17 22.27 27.83
C VAL A 353 8.45 22.23 29.33
N ILE A 354 7.48 21.77 30.15
CA ILE A 354 7.65 21.63 31.61
C ILE A 354 8.75 20.62 31.94
N LYS A 355 8.75 19.45 31.29
CA LYS A 355 9.78 18.40 31.49
C LYS A 355 11.16 18.90 31.10
N THR A 356 11.29 19.57 29.95
CA THR A 356 12.57 20.15 29.50
C THR A 356 13.05 21.21 30.48
N THR A 357 12.17 22.09 30.95
CA THR A 357 12.50 23.14 31.92
C THR A 357 13.03 22.54 33.23
N THR A 358 12.31 21.56 33.78
CA THR A 358 12.71 20.84 35.01
C THR A 358 14.08 20.18 34.85
N TYR A 359 14.32 19.51 33.72
CA TYR A 359 15.61 18.87 33.43
C TYR A 359 16.77 19.86 33.36
N VAL A 360 16.62 20.95 32.60
CA VAL A 360 17.66 21.98 32.44
C VAL A 360 17.97 22.68 33.78
N GLN A 361 16.93 22.99 34.57
CA GLN A 361 17.12 23.56 35.91
C GLN A 361 17.85 22.58 36.85
N GLY A 362 17.58 21.27 36.72
CA GLY A 362 18.30 20.21 37.44
C GLY A 362 19.80 20.16 37.08
N LEU A 363 20.14 20.32 35.80
CA LEU A 363 21.54 20.41 35.35
C LEU A 363 22.26 21.61 35.96
N ALA A 364 21.61 22.78 35.98
CA ALA A 364 22.19 24.00 36.57
C ALA A 364 22.44 23.86 38.08
N LYS A 365 21.54 23.18 38.82
CA LYS A 365 21.76 22.87 40.25
C LYS A 365 22.94 21.91 40.45
N LYS A 366 23.08 20.90 39.59
CA LYS A 366 24.18 19.93 39.66
C LYS A 366 25.55 20.57 39.39
N GLN A 367 25.60 21.54 38.47
CA GLN A 367 26.81 22.34 38.22
C GLN A 367 27.16 23.28 39.38
N ARG A 368 26.18 23.93 40.01
CA ARG A 368 26.42 24.80 41.19
C ARG A 368 26.94 24.05 42.43
N GLY A 369 26.70 22.74 42.54
CA GLY A 369 27.26 21.89 43.61
C GLY A 369 28.71 21.46 43.38
N THR A 370 29.28 21.74 42.20
CA THR A 370 30.66 21.36 41.87
C THR A 370 31.57 22.58 42.07
N PHE A 371 32.07 22.79 43.28
CA PHE A 371 33.09 23.82 43.52
C PHE A 371 34.41 23.37 42.89
N VAL A 372 34.77 23.96 41.75
CA VAL A 372 36.12 23.85 41.20
C VAL A 372 37.03 24.71 42.08
N VAL A 373 37.77 24.07 43.00
CA VAL A 373 38.83 24.75 43.76
C VAL A 373 40.05 24.88 42.85
N PRO A 374 40.53 26.10 42.53
CA PRO A 374 41.73 26.28 41.73
C PRO A 374 42.95 25.72 42.46
N MET A 375 43.81 24.99 41.74
CA MET A 375 44.93 24.19 42.29
C MET A 375 46.04 24.99 43.01
N ASN A 376 45.93 26.33 43.08
CA ASN A 376 47.01 27.21 43.55
C ASN A 376 46.78 27.96 44.88
N GLN A 377 45.85 27.53 45.73
CA GLN A 377 45.77 28.05 47.10
C GLN A 377 45.78 26.93 48.13
N ARG A 378 46.98 26.46 48.50
CA ARG A 378 47.18 25.67 49.73
C ARG A 378 47.05 26.60 50.95
N PRO A 379 46.17 26.33 51.94
CA PRO A 379 46.20 27.05 53.20
C PRO A 379 47.49 26.72 53.95
N ALA A 380 48.20 27.74 54.42
CA ALA A 380 49.38 27.55 55.26
C ALA A 380 48.98 26.90 56.59
N LEU A 381 49.42 25.65 56.80
CA LEU A 381 49.35 24.98 58.10
C LEU A 381 50.24 25.75 59.08
N LYS A 382 49.60 26.50 60.00
CA LYS A 382 50.29 27.05 61.18
C LYS A 382 50.82 25.88 62.01
N LYS A 383 52.14 25.79 62.16
CA LYS A 383 52.78 24.89 63.14
C LYS A 383 52.51 25.44 64.55
N ALA A 384 51.87 24.63 65.39
CA ALA A 384 51.83 24.85 66.82
C ALA A 384 53.23 24.62 67.43
N LYS A 385 53.62 25.49 68.36
CA LYS A 385 54.70 25.27 69.33
C LYS A 385 54.06 24.91 70.67
#